data_AF-A0A1G2TFV7-F1
#
_entry.id   AF-A0A1G2TFV7-F1
#
_cell.length_a   1.000
_cell.length_b   1.000
_cell.length_c   1.000
_cell.angle_alpha   90.00
_cell.angle_beta   90.00
_cell.angle_gamma   90.00
#
_symmetry.space_group_name_H-M   'P 1'
#
loop_
_entity.id
_entity.type
_entity.pdbx_description
1 polymer ?
#
loop_
_entity_poly.entity_id
_entity_poly.type
_entity_poly.pdbx_seq_one_letter_code
_entity_poly.pdbx_strand_id
1 'polypeptide(L)' 'MKELYFSIKEAADILGVSTLTLRNWDKSGKFPAQRHPMNNYRVYKLSALEHIIEDIEGGTNKSNAEKRIKKLLIKHEE' A
#
# COMPACT_ATOMS: atom_id res chain seq x y z
N MET A 1 16.44 -4.89 8.38
CA MET A 1 15.44 -5.04 7.31
C MET A 1 15.27 -3.68 6.65
N LYS A 2 15.31 -3.62 5.32
CA LYS A 2 15.13 -2.36 4.57
C LYS A 2 13.63 -2.03 4.64
N GLU A 3 13.26 -0.94 5.31
CA GLU A 3 11.87 -0.48 5.34
C GLU A 3 11.53 0.08 3.95
N LEU A 4 10.73 -0.66 3.20
CA LEU A 4 10.26 -0.26 1.88
C LEU A 4 8.98 0.56 2.02
N TYR A 5 8.99 1.74 1.40
CA TYR A 5 7.90 2.69 1.42
C TYR A 5 7.35 2.85 0.01
N PHE A 6 6.03 2.82 -0.08
CA PHE A 6 5.28 3.00 -1.32
C PHE A 6 4.53 4.31 -1.27
N SER A 7 4.51 5.03 -2.39
CA SER A 7 3.63 6.18 -2.57
C SER A 7 2.17 5.76 -2.57
N ILE A 8 1.25 6.72 -2.38
CA ILE A 8 -0.19 6.45 -2.50
C ILE A 8 -0.60 5.83 -3.84
N LYS A 9 0.12 6.13 -4.92
CA LYS A 9 -0.17 5.59 -6.25
C LYS A 9 0.21 4.12 -6.34
N GLU A 10 1.38 3.77 -5.82
CA GLU A 10 1.86 2.37 -5.77
C GLU A 10 1.03 1.54 -4.80
N ALA A 11 0.69 2.08 -3.63
CA ALA A 11 -0.20 1.42 -2.68
C ALA A 11 -1.59 1.16 -3.28
N ALA A 12 -2.15 2.14 -4.02
CA ALA A 12 -3.43 1.98 -4.70
C ALA A 12 -3.36 0.89 -5.78
N ASP A 13 -2.26 0.86 -6.53
CA ASP A 13 -1.99 -0.22 -7.45
C ASP A 13 -1.95 -1.54 -6.68
N ILE A 14 -1.06 -1.75 -5.72
CA ILE A 14 -0.96 -3.00 -4.95
C ILE A 14 -2.34 -3.53 -4.47
N LEU A 15 -3.12 -2.65 -3.83
CA LEU A 15 -4.42 -2.99 -3.25
C LEU A 15 -5.56 -3.12 -4.29
N GLY A 16 -5.33 -2.75 -5.55
CA GLY A 16 -6.34 -2.77 -6.60
C GLY A 16 -7.50 -1.79 -6.37
N VAL A 17 -7.26 -0.72 -5.62
CA VAL A 17 -8.24 0.33 -5.35
C VAL A 17 -7.83 1.63 -6.02
N SER A 18 -8.74 2.62 -6.06
CA SER A 18 -8.37 3.95 -6.53
C SER A 18 -7.53 4.71 -5.50
N THR A 19 -6.70 5.65 -5.94
CA THR A 19 -6.00 6.56 -5.02
C THR A 19 -6.97 7.39 -4.17
N LEU A 20 -8.19 7.65 -4.67
CA LEU A 20 -9.23 8.33 -3.93
C LEU A 20 -9.73 7.47 -2.75
N THR A 21 -9.89 6.16 -2.97
CA THR A 21 -10.23 5.20 -1.92
C THR A 21 -9.21 5.24 -0.79
N LEU A 22 -7.92 5.24 -1.11
CA LEU A 22 -6.86 5.38 -0.11
C LEU A 22 -6.88 6.72 0.65
N ARG A 23 -7.18 7.82 -0.04
CA ARG A 23 -7.35 9.14 0.63
C ARG A 23 -8.54 9.13 1.59
N ASN A 24 -9.62 8.44 1.23
CA ASN A 24 -10.78 8.29 2.09
C ASN A 24 -10.48 7.40 3.31
N TRP A 25 -9.70 6.33 3.14
CA TRP A 25 -9.26 5.48 4.26
C TRP A 25 -8.30 6.21 5.20
N ASP A 26 -7.40 7.03 4.66
CA ASP A 26 -6.54 7.94 5.45
C ASP A 26 -7.39 8.93 6.25
N LYS A 27 -8.35 9.59 5.59
CA LYS A 27 -9.24 10.57 6.25
C LYS A 27 -10.15 9.94 7.31
N SER A 28 -10.61 8.72 7.09
CA SER A 28 -11.47 7.98 8.03
C SER A 28 -10.70 7.27 9.14
N GLY A 29 -9.36 7.26 9.09
CA GLY A 29 -8.51 6.56 10.07
C GLY A 29 -8.45 5.05 9.90
N LYS A 30 -9.10 4.48 8.87
CA LYS A 30 -9.06 3.02 8.60
C LYS A 30 -7.69 2.55 8.14
N PHE A 31 -7.01 3.37 7.34
CA PHE A 31 -5.66 3.09 6.88
C PHE A 31 -4.85 4.39 6.84
N PRO A 32 -4.37 4.86 8.01
CA PRO A 32 -3.68 6.14 8.12
C PRO A 32 -2.34 6.07 7.38
N ALA A 33 -2.09 7.05 6.52
CA ALA A 33 -0.83 7.14 5.81
C ALA A 33 0.27 7.72 6.72
N GLN A 34 1.49 7.19 6.61
CA GLN A 34 2.64 7.87 7.18
C GLN A 34 3.01 9.07 6.30
N ARG A 35 3.57 10.10 6.93
CA ARG A 35 4.02 11.30 6.20
C ARG A 35 5.53 11.31 6.11
N HIS A 36 6.03 11.51 4.90
CA HIS A 36 7.47 11.58 4.67
C HIS A 36 8.04 12.88 5.26
N PRO A 37 9.13 12.83 6.05
CA PRO A 37 9.60 13.98 6.84
C PRO A 37 10.07 15.17 6.00
N MET A 38 10.58 14.92 4.78
CA MET A 38 11.11 15.98 3.91
C MET A 38 10.05 16.74 3.10
N ASN A 39 8.95 16.09 2.72
CA ASN A 39 8.01 16.63 1.73
C ASN A 39 6.54 16.36 2.05
N ASN A 40 6.26 15.76 3.21
CA ASN A 40 4.92 15.53 3.76
C ASN A 40 3.98 14.71 2.84
N TYR A 41 4.53 14.00 1.85
CA TYR A 41 3.75 13.08 1.02
C TYR A 41 3.32 11.85 1.81
N ARG A 42 2.20 11.28 1.41
CA ARG A 42 1.67 10.03 1.96
C ARG A 42 2.49 8.85 1.47
N VAL A 43 3.05 8.12 2.42
CA VAL A 43 3.81 6.90 2.20
C VAL A 43 3.23 5.77 3.04
N TYR A 44 3.33 4.56 2.50
CA TYR A 44 2.80 3.34 3.10
C TYR A 44 3.93 2.33 3.19
N LYS A 45 4.07 1.71 4.36
CA LYS A 45 5.04 0.63 4.55
C LYS A 45 4.56 -0.64 3.88
N LEU A 46 5.50 -1.46 3.42
CA LEU A 46 5.20 -2.79 2.90
C LEU A 46 4.36 -3.61 3.90
N SER A 47 4.80 -3.70 5.16
CA SER A 47 4.11 -4.46 6.21
C SER A 47 2.68 -3.97 6.48
N ALA A 48 2.44 -2.67 6.37
CA ALA A 48 1.11 -2.10 6.53
C ALA A 48 0.19 -2.47 5.35
N LEU A 49 0.73 -2.55 4.13
CA LEU A 49 -0.01 -3.02 2.97
C LEU A 49 -0.33 -4.50 3.06
N GLU A 50 0.63 -5.33 3.49
CA GLU A 50 0.44 -6.77 3.71
C GLU A 50 -0.69 -7.03 4.72
N HIS A 51 -0.68 -6.34 5.86
CA HIS A 51 -1.73 -6.47 6.87
C HIS A 51 -3.12 -6.11 6.31
N ILE A 52 -3.22 -5.01 5.54
CA ILE A 52 -4.50 -4.63 4.92
C ILE A 52 -4.95 -5.64 3.86
N ILE A 53 -4.02 -6.23 3.10
CA ILE A 53 -4.35 -7.28 2.14
C ILE A 53 -4.92 -8.49 2.89
N GLU A 54 -4.29 -8.93 3.97
CA GLU A 54 -4.78 -10.02 4.81
C GLU A 54 -6.18 -9.73 5.36
N ASP A 55 -6.41 -8.51 5.86
CA ASP A 55 -7.73 -8.08 6.36
C ASP A 55 -8.80 -8.08 5.26
N ILE A 56 -8.44 -7.72 4.02
CA ILE A 56 -9.37 -7.68 2.86
C ILE A 56 -9.63 -9.08 2.28
N GLU A 57 -8.59 -9.91 2.19
CA GLU A 57 -8.62 -11.24 1.54
C GLU A 57 -9.23 -12.35 2.41
N GLY A 58 -9.63 -12.05 3.65
CA GLY A 58 -10.38 -12.96 4.52
C GLY A 58 -11.71 -13.49 3.93
N GLY A 59 -12.14 -13.03 2.75
CA GLY A 59 -13.28 -13.53 1.99
C GLY A 59 -12.89 -14.06 0.60
N THR A 60 -12.74 -15.39 0.49
CA THR A 60 -12.90 -16.29 -0.68
C THR A 60 -12.27 -15.96 -2.05
N ASN A 61 -11.57 -14.85 -2.26
CA ASN A 61 -10.93 -14.54 -3.53
C ASN A 61 -9.53 -13.95 -3.32
N LYS A 62 -8.49 -14.80 -3.37
CA LYS A 62 -7.09 -14.37 -3.31
C LYS A 62 -6.82 -13.38 -4.44
N SER A 63 -6.52 -12.13 -4.11
CA SER A 63 -6.27 -11.10 -5.11
C SER A 63 -4.87 -11.26 -5.70
N ASN A 64 -4.60 -10.62 -6.85
CA ASN A 64 -3.26 -10.61 -7.43
C ASN A 64 -2.29 -9.63 -6.70
N ALA A 65 -2.59 -9.21 -5.45
CA ALA A 65 -1.81 -8.22 -4.72
C ALA A 65 -0.34 -8.63 -4.52
N GLU A 66 -0.06 -9.89 -4.15
CA GLU A 66 1.31 -10.40 -4.00
C GLU A 66 2.13 -10.28 -5.30
N LYS A 67 1.51 -10.55 -6.47
CA LYS A 67 2.19 -10.41 -7.77
C LYS A 67 2.54 -8.95 -8.06
N ARG A 68 1.68 -8.02 -7.66
CA ARG A 68 1.89 -6.57 -7.85
C ARG A 68 2.98 -6.05 -6.91
N ILE A 69 3.01 -6.52 -5.67
CA ILE A 69 4.11 -6.27 -4.72
C ILE A 69 5.41 -6.74 -5.34
N LYS A 70 5.52 -8.01 -5.76
CA LYS A 70 6.74 -8.54 -6.38
C LYS A 70 7.19 -7.72 -7.60
N LYS A 71 6.25 -7.32 -8.47
CA LYS A 71 6.53 -6.48 -9.63
C LYS A 71 7.11 -5.11 -9.22
N LEU A 72 6.57 -4.48 -8.19
CA LEU A 72 7.04 -3.19 -7.71
C LEU A 72 8.38 -3.31 -6.97
N LEU A 73 8.60 -4.37 -6.21
CA LEU A 73 9.87 -4.63 -5.53
C LEU A 73 11.04 -4.70 -6.51
N ILE A 74 10.87 -5.43 -7.62
CA ILE A 74 11.90 -5.54 -8.68
C ILE A 74 12.26 -4.15 -9.24
N LYS A 75 11.25 -3.28 -9.42
CA LYS A 75 11.46 -1.91 -9.90
C LYS A 75 12.24 -1.01 -8.93
N HIS A 76 12.16 -1.27 -7.62
CA HIS A 76 12.91 -0.52 -6.60
C HIS A 76 14.36 -1.01 -6.45
N GLU A 77 14.72 -2.14 -7.08
CA GLU A 77 16.08 -2.70 -7.10
C GLU A 77 16.90 -2.32 -8.35
N GLU A 78 16.26 -1.79 -9.40
CA GLU A 78 16.91 -1.21 -10.60
C GLU A 78 17.31 0.26 -10.39
#